data_AF-A0A2T4U7D9-F1
#
_entry.id   AF-A0A2T4U7D9-F1
#
_cell.length_a   1.000
_cell.length_b   1.000
_cell.length_c   1.000
_cell.angle_alpha   90.00
_cell.angle_beta   90.00
_cell.angle_gamma   90.00
#
_symmetry.space_group_name_H-M   'P 1'
#
loop_
_entity.id
_entity.type
_entity.pdbx_description
1 polymer ?
#
loop_
_entity_poly.entity_id
_entity_poly.type
_entity_poly.pdbx_seq_one_letter_code
_entity_poly.pdbx_strand_id
1 'polypeptide(L)'
;MTTSTDIVAYKLMADVYKKVPAERLMENTALFLYEYVPQVEWCGIYSVEDDCFLVSSSYDTSSCFSEHENVKTFPVGRINNDSLSVCLYVRYSSTLSDQDEQKLRDLARALGRTCG
;
A
#
# COMPACT_ATOMS: atom_id res chain seq x y z
N MET A 1 5.00 -11.01 20.00
CA MET A 1 5.76 -11.12 18.74
C MET A 1 5.31 -9.97 17.87
N THR A 2 6.24 -9.10 17.45
CA THR A 2 5.99 -8.07 16.44
C THR A 2 6.18 -8.71 15.06
N THR A 3 5.19 -8.60 14.18
CA THR A 3 5.32 -9.06 12.79
C THR A 3 5.97 -7.97 11.95
N SER A 4 6.54 -8.34 10.80
CA SER A 4 7.06 -7.40 9.79
C SER A 4 6.07 -6.28 9.46
N THR A 5 4.79 -6.62 9.34
CA THR A 5 3.69 -5.68 9.09
C THR A 5 3.49 -4.68 10.23
N ASP A 6 3.79 -5.06 11.48
CA ASP A 6 3.71 -4.14 12.63
C ASP A 6 4.81 -3.07 12.54
N ILE A 7 6.01 -3.44 12.08
CA ILE A 7 7.12 -2.50 11.88
C ILE A 7 6.73 -1.45 10.82
N VAL A 8 6.11 -1.87 9.72
CA VAL A 8 5.60 -0.98 8.68
C VAL A 8 4.55 -0.02 9.25
N ALA A 9 3.59 -0.54 10.01
CA ALA A 9 2.56 0.27 10.64
C ALA A 9 3.17 1.34 11.58
N TYR A 10 4.15 0.99 12.40
CA TYR A 10 4.84 1.96 13.27
C TYR A 10 5.58 3.04 12.49
N LYS A 11 6.28 2.68 11.40
CA LYS A 11 6.98 3.65 10.55
C LYS A 11 6.01 4.63 9.89
N LEU A 12 4.89 4.12 9.37
CA LEU A 12 3.86 4.96 8.76
C LEU A 12 3.18 5.88 9.78
N MET A 13 2.87 5.38 10.98
CA MET A 13 2.36 6.22 12.06
C MET A 13 3.33 7.34 12.43
N ALA A 14 4.65 7.06 12.42
CA ALA A 14 5.65 8.09 12.67
C ALA A 14 5.66 9.16 11.56
N ASP A 15 5.49 8.78 10.30
CA ASP A 15 5.40 9.72 9.17
C ASP A 15 4.11 10.56 9.23
N VAL A 16 3.00 9.95 9.62
CA VAL A 16 1.73 10.66 9.89
C VAL A 16 1.91 11.68 11.01
N TYR A 17 2.55 11.29 12.11
CA TYR A 17 2.83 12.21 13.23
C TYR A 17 3.73 13.38 12.80
N LYS A 18 4.67 13.13 11.89
CA LYS A 18 5.53 14.15 11.28
C LYS A 18 4.84 15.01 10.22
N LYS A 19 3.56 14.77 9.93
CA LYS A 19 2.77 15.45 8.89
C LYS A 19 3.44 15.38 7.51
N VAL A 20 4.00 14.22 7.19
CA VAL A 20 4.54 13.95 5.86
C VAL A 20 3.40 14.10 4.83
N PRO A 21 3.63 14.73 3.66
CA PRO A 21 2.61 14.87 2.62
C PRO A 21 2.02 13.53 2.19
N ALA A 22 0.74 13.51 1.80
CA ALA A 22 0.03 12.29 1.41
C ALA A 22 0.73 11.49 0.31
N GLU A 23 1.25 12.17 -0.73
CA GLU A 23 2.04 11.54 -1.80
C GLU A 23 3.25 10.77 -1.25
N ARG A 24 3.97 11.38 -0.30
CA ARG A 24 5.15 10.79 0.32
C ARG A 24 4.80 9.72 1.35
N LEU A 25 3.63 9.80 1.99
CA LEU A 25 3.08 8.71 2.81
C LEU A 25 2.77 7.48 1.95
N MET A 26 2.20 7.68 0.76
CA MET A 26 1.92 6.61 -0.20
C MET A 26 3.22 5.98 -0.71
N GLU A 27 4.21 6.80 -1.07
CA GLU A 27 5.53 6.34 -1.45
C GLU A 27 6.20 5.51 -0.34
N ASN A 28 6.27 6.06 0.87
CA ASN A 28 6.83 5.37 2.02
C ASN A 28 6.06 4.08 2.34
N THR A 29 4.74 4.02 2.10
CA THR A 29 3.96 2.80 2.28
C THR A 29 4.44 1.69 1.35
N ALA A 30 4.53 1.97 0.05
CA ALA A 30 4.95 0.99 -0.93
C ALA A 30 6.40 0.53 -0.65
N LEU A 31 7.28 1.47 -0.31
CA LEU A 31 8.67 1.21 0.05
C LEU A 31 8.81 0.36 1.32
N PHE A 32 8.13 0.72 2.40
CA PHE A 32 8.23 -0.02 3.66
C PHE A 32 7.62 -1.41 3.58
N LEU A 33 6.52 -1.59 2.83
CA LEU A 33 5.96 -2.92 2.61
C LEU A 33 6.97 -3.83 1.91
N TYR A 34 7.62 -3.33 0.86
CA TYR A 34 8.66 -4.05 0.16
C TYR A 34 9.90 -4.31 1.03
N GLU A 35 10.37 -3.32 1.80
CA GLU A 35 11.60 -3.42 2.59
C GLU A 35 11.45 -4.31 3.83
N TYR A 36 10.30 -4.25 4.51
CA TYR A 36 10.13 -4.88 5.83
C TYR A 36 9.29 -6.14 5.82
N VAL A 37 8.48 -6.40 4.79
CA VAL A 37 7.64 -7.61 4.69
C VAL A 37 8.29 -8.58 3.69
N PRO A 38 9.00 -9.63 4.16
CA PRO A 38 9.84 -10.47 3.29
C PRO A 38 9.06 -11.23 2.21
N GLN A 39 7.75 -11.39 2.40
CA GLN A 39 6.87 -12.05 1.45
C GLN A 39 6.45 -11.11 0.32
N VAL A 40 6.57 -9.78 0.49
CA VAL A 40 6.20 -8.78 -0.50
C VAL A 40 7.32 -8.68 -1.52
N GLU A 41 7.02 -9.02 -2.77
CA GLU A 41 7.96 -8.89 -3.88
C GLU A 41 7.81 -7.57 -4.61
N TRP A 42 6.63 -6.95 -4.53
CA TRP A 42 6.36 -5.65 -5.12
C TRP A 42 5.11 -5.03 -4.49
N CYS A 43 5.09 -3.71 -4.43
CA CYS A 43 3.93 -2.96 -4.01
C CYS A 43 3.71 -1.75 -4.91
N GLY A 44 2.47 -1.51 -5.30
CA GLY A 44 2.06 -0.36 -6.11
C GLY A 44 0.77 0.25 -5.56
N ILE A 45 0.68 1.57 -5.57
CA ILE A 45 -0.53 2.30 -5.22
C ILE A 45 -1.06 2.89 -6.52
N TYR A 46 -2.31 2.59 -6.83
CA TYR A 46 -3.00 3.07 -8.02
C TYR A 46 -4.18 3.92 -7.62
N SER A 47 -4.44 4.94 -8.42
CA SER A 47 -5.72 5.62 -8.42
C SER A 47 -6.60 4.96 -9.45
N VAL A 48 -7.81 4.59 -9.02
CA VAL A 48 -8.85 3.96 -9.82
C VAL A 48 -9.92 5.02 -10.05
N GLU A 49 -9.71 5.84 -11.07
CA GLU A 49 -10.77 6.66 -11.69
C GLU A 49 -11.25 5.99 -12.99
N ASP A 50 -11.90 6.75 -13.89
CA ASP A 50 -12.31 6.27 -15.22
C ASP A 50 -11.16 5.54 -15.96
N ASP A 51 -9.90 5.91 -15.66
CA ASP A 51 -8.69 5.16 -15.99
C ASP A 51 -7.84 4.85 -14.74
N CYS A 52 -7.20 3.68 -14.71
CA CYS A 52 -6.28 3.30 -13.64
C CYS A 52 -4.89 3.88 -13.89
N PHE A 53 -4.40 4.74 -12.98
CA PHE A 53 -3.03 5.29 -13.07
C PHE A 53 -2.21 4.97 -11.82
N LEU A 54 -0.92 4.68 -12.03
CA LEU A 54 0.04 4.41 -10.96
C LEU A 54 0.37 5.71 -10.24
N VAL A 55 0.11 5.76 -8.93
CA VAL A 55 0.43 6.89 -8.04
C VAL A 55 1.82 6.73 -7.46
N SER A 56 2.16 5.52 -7.01
CA SER A 56 3.46 5.22 -6.42
C SER A 56 3.79 3.73 -6.50
N SER A 57 5.07 3.35 -6.50
CA SER A 57 5.49 1.95 -6.47
C SER A 57 6.77 1.74 -5.68
N SER A 58 7.01 0.51 -5.24
CA SER A 58 8.22 0.11 -4.49
C SER A 58 9.48 0.09 -5.36
N TYR A 59 9.35 -0.02 -6.68
CA TYR A 59 10.44 0.13 -7.66
C TYR A 59 9.89 0.46 -9.06
N ASP A 60 10.73 1.09 -9.88
CA ASP A 60 10.41 1.66 -11.19
C ASP A 60 10.14 0.56 -12.24
N THR A 61 8.96 -0.05 -12.18
CA THR A 61 8.44 -0.86 -13.27
C THR A 61 7.11 -0.33 -13.74
N SER A 62 7.16 0.28 -14.91
CA SER A 62 6.05 0.66 -15.78
C SER A 62 5.24 -0.53 -16.35
N SER A 63 5.35 -1.73 -15.76
CA SER A 63 4.69 -2.94 -16.25
C SER A 63 3.52 -3.28 -15.34
N CYS A 64 2.35 -2.77 -15.71
CA CYS A 64 1.06 -3.22 -15.22
C CYS A 64 0.96 -4.75 -15.19
N PHE A 65 0.52 -5.25 -14.04
CA PHE A 65 -0.26 -6.48 -13.84
C PHE A 65 -0.12 -7.56 -14.91
N SER A 66 0.71 -8.56 -14.64
CA SER A 66 0.50 -9.88 -15.22
C SER A 66 -0.59 -10.59 -14.42
N GLU A 67 -1.67 -11.02 -15.07
CA GLU A 67 -2.82 -11.76 -14.49
C GLU A 67 -2.45 -13.11 -13.84
N HIS A 68 -1.15 -13.45 -13.78
CA HIS A 68 -0.61 -14.71 -13.28
C HIS A 68 0.24 -14.58 -12.01
N GLU A 69 0.36 -13.38 -11.44
CA GLU A 69 1.12 -13.15 -10.22
C GLU A 69 0.20 -13.16 -8.98
N ASN A 70 0.70 -13.65 -7.84
CA ASN A 70 0.00 -13.65 -6.55
C ASN A 70 -0.18 -12.21 -6.04
N VAL A 71 -1.09 -11.46 -6.66
CA VAL A 71 -1.36 -10.07 -6.36
C VAL A 71 -2.67 -9.95 -5.59
N LYS A 72 -2.64 -9.24 -4.46
CA LYS A 72 -3.85 -8.82 -3.76
C LYS A 72 -4.01 -7.31 -3.81
N THR A 73 -5.26 -6.90 -3.91
CA THR A 73 -5.67 -5.50 -3.91
C THR A 73 -6.38 -5.15 -2.61
N PHE A 74 -5.97 -4.06 -2.00
CA PHE A 74 -6.53 -3.52 -0.77
C PHE A 74 -7.04 -2.10 -1.01
N PRO A 75 -8.35 -1.84 -0.88
CA PRO A 75 -8.88 -0.50 -1.04
C PRO A 75 -8.36 0.40 0.09
N VAL A 76 -7.75 1.53 -0.28
CA VAL A 76 -7.24 2.53 0.66
C VAL A 76 -8.36 3.49 1.06
N GLY A 77 -9.10 3.99 0.07
CA GLY A 77 -10.23 4.91 0.27
C GLY A 77 -10.21 6.07 -0.71
N ARG A 78 -11.04 7.10 -0.46
CA ARG A 78 -10.97 8.37 -1.20
C ARG A 78 -9.94 9.29 -0.57
N ILE A 79 -9.09 9.88 -1.41
CA ILE A 79 -8.13 10.90 -1.01
C ILE A 79 -8.68 12.25 -1.48
N ASN A 80 -8.88 13.17 -0.55
CA ASN A 80 -9.63 14.43 -0.72
C ASN A 80 -11.14 14.27 -1.06
N ASN A 81 -11.89 15.36 -0.87
CA ASN A 81 -13.32 15.50 -1.21
C ASN A 81 -13.63 15.28 -2.70
N ASP A 82 -12.61 15.16 -3.55
CA ASP A 82 -12.68 14.79 -4.96
C ASP A 82 -12.33 13.31 -5.14
N SER A 83 -13.36 12.47 -5.21
CA SER A 83 -13.56 11.23 -5.97
C SER A 83 -12.44 10.22 -6.32
N LEU A 84 -11.17 10.42 -5.97
CA LEU A 84 -10.05 9.54 -6.31
C LEU A 84 -10.08 8.28 -5.44
N SER A 85 -10.49 7.14 -6.01
CA SER A 85 -10.51 5.86 -5.29
C SER A 85 -9.13 5.21 -5.36
N VAL A 86 -8.39 5.19 -4.25
CA VAL A 86 -7.02 4.67 -4.23
C VAL A 86 -7.00 3.21 -3.79
N CYS A 87 -6.19 2.39 -4.46
CA CYS A 87 -6.01 0.97 -4.22
C CYS A 87 -4.53 0.64 -4.05
N LEU A 88 -4.21 -0.10 -2.99
CA LEU A 88 -2.91 -0.68 -2.72
C LEU A 88 -2.86 -2.09 -3.34
N TYR A 89 -1.94 -2.30 -4.25
CA TYR A 89 -1.64 -3.60 -4.84
C TYR A 89 -0.35 -4.12 -4.27
N VAL A 90 -0.36 -5.40 -3.90
CA VAL A 90 0.79 -6.04 -3.28
C VAL A 90 0.95 -7.41 -3.90
N ARG A 91 2.14 -7.67 -4.46
CA ARG A 91 2.55 -8.97 -4.99
C ARG A 91 3.35 -9.72 -3.93
N TYR A 92 3.10 -11.02 -3.81
CA TYR A 92 3.79 -11.87 -2.84
C TYR A 92 4.43 -13.10 -3.47
N SER A 93 5.56 -13.52 -2.91
CA SER A 93 6.29 -14.73 -3.32
C SER A 93 5.60 -16.03 -2.89
N SER A 94 4.75 -15.96 -1.87
CA SER A 94 4.05 -17.10 -1.25
C SER A 94 2.64 -16.73 -0.81
N THR A 95 1.87 -17.70 -0.35
CA THR A 95 0.57 -17.47 0.28
C THR A 95 0.70 -16.56 1.50
N LEU A 96 -0.06 -15.46 1.48
CA LEU A 96 -0.19 -14.56 2.61
C LEU A 96 -1.06 -15.20 3.69
N SER A 97 -0.71 -15.04 4.97
CA SER A 97 -1.57 -15.49 6.07
C SER A 97 -2.82 -14.60 6.21
N ASP A 98 -3.93 -15.14 6.72
CA ASP A 98 -5.15 -14.36 6.99
C ASP A 98 -4.88 -13.17 7.95
N GLN A 99 -3.93 -13.34 8.88
CA GLN A 99 -3.53 -12.29 9.80
C GLN A 99 -2.79 -11.16 9.09
N ASP A 100 -1.84 -11.48 8.21
CA ASP A 100 -1.10 -10.48 7.44
C ASP A 100 -2.01 -9.76 6.45
N GLU A 101 -2.96 -10.48 5.83
CA GLU A 101 -3.96 -9.88 4.96
C GLU A 101 -4.82 -8.86 5.71
N GLN A 102 -5.30 -9.23 6.89
CA GLN A 102 -6.10 -8.33 7.71
C GLN A 102 -5.31 -7.10 8.14
N LYS A 103 -4.03 -7.26 8.54
CA LYS A 103 -3.16 -6.14 8.88
C LYS A 103 -2.93 -5.19 7.72
N LEU A 104 -2.71 -5.70 6.50
CA LEU A 104 -2.53 -4.88 5.31
C LEU A 104 -3.81 -4.14 4.92
N ARG A 105 -4.97 -4.79 5.09
CA ARG A 105 -6.28 -4.15 4.92
C ARG A 105 -6.49 -3.01 5.92
N ASP A 106 -6.10 -3.20 7.18
CA ASP A 106 -6.19 -2.16 8.20
C ASP A 106 -5.21 -1.02 7.94
N LEU A 107 -4.02 -1.33 7.42
CA LEU A 107 -3.04 -0.34 6.97
C LEU A 107 -3.57 0.51 5.81
N ALA A 108 -4.13 -0.13 4.78
CA ALA A 108 -4.75 0.55 3.65
C ALA A 108 -5.87 1.50 4.11
N ARG A 109 -6.76 1.04 5.01
CA ARG A 109 -7.82 1.88 5.58
C ARG A 109 -7.28 3.06 6.40
N ALA A 110 -6.21 2.85 7.16
CA ALA A 110 -5.59 3.91 7.95
C ALA A 110 -4.99 5.00 7.04
N LEU A 111 -4.35 4.60 5.94
CA LEU A 111 -3.82 5.53 4.94
C LEU A 111 -4.94 6.39 4.32
N GLY A 112 -6.07 5.78 3.95
CA GLY A 112 -7.20 6.53 3.39
C GLY A 112 -7.79 7.56 4.36
N ARG A 113 -7.86 7.24 5.66
CA ARG A 113 -8.32 8.20 6.69
C ARG A 113 -7.35 9.35 6.96
N THR A 114 -6.08 9.18 6.60
CA THR A 114 -5.03 10.16 6.89
C THR A 114 -4.76 11.06 5.69
N CYS A 115 -5.04 10.57 4.48
CA CYS A 115 -4.89 11.31 3.24
C CYS A 115 -6.20 12.00 2.79
N GLY A 116 -7.36 11.62 3.34
CA GLY A 116 -8.65 12.30 3.13
C GLY A 116 -8.90 13.42 4.14
#